data_AF-A0A7Y4L4F8-F1
#
_entry.id   AF-A0A7Y4L4F8-F1
#
_cell.length_a   1.000
_cell.length_b   1.000
_cell.length_c   1.000
_cell.angle_alpha   90.00
_cell.angle_beta   90.00
_cell.angle_gamma   90.00
#
_symmetry.space_group_name_H-M   'P 1'
#
loop_
_entity.id
_entity.type
_entity.pdbx_description
1 polymer ?
#
loop_
_entity_poly.entity_id
_entity_poly.type
_entity_poly.pdbx_seq_one_letter_code
_entity_poly.pdbx_strand_id
1 'polypeptide(L)' 'MSEFEPGADLVSRLPLPGHVVVLADGQWRRGWLIGREHEETGWTGLVQYEDDEGLERTERLPADRIALAAPPAPNEQAS' A
#
# COMPACT_ATOMS: atom_id res chain seq x y z
N MET A 1 18.25 0.27 -3.13
CA MET A 1 17.34 -0.60 -2.36
C MET A 1 16.08 0.20 -2.15
N SER A 2 14.93 -0.28 -2.62
CA SER A 2 13.65 0.43 -2.46
C SER A 2 13.31 0.46 -0.97
N GLU A 3 12.84 1.59 -0.44
CA GLU A 3 12.48 1.75 0.99
C GLU A 3 11.20 0.97 1.38
N PHE A 4 10.62 0.25 0.42
CA PHE A 4 9.36 -0.47 0.52
C PHE A 4 9.55 -1.89 0.00
N GLU A 5 9.27 -2.89 0.85
CA GLU A 5 9.21 -4.29 0.44
C GLU A 5 7.74 -4.69 0.25
N PRO A 6 7.27 -4.84 -1.01
CA PRO A 6 5.91 -5.30 -1.26
C PRO A 6 5.80 -6.81 -1.01
N GLY A 7 4.59 -7.31 -0.79
CA GLY A 7 4.45 -8.76 -0.68
C GLY A 7 3.07 -9.30 -0.32
N ALA A 8 2.84 -10.54 -0.74
CA ALA A 8 1.61 -11.29 -0.49
C ALA A 8 1.33 -11.53 1.00
N ASP A 9 2.36 -11.73 1.83
CA ASP A 9 2.20 -11.95 3.28
C ASP A 9 1.51 -10.76 3.95
N LEU A 10 1.92 -9.55 3.59
CA LEU A 10 1.34 -8.31 4.08
C LEU A 10 -0.15 -8.23 3.76
N VAL A 11 -0.52 -8.35 2.48
CA VAL A 11 -1.91 -8.22 2.04
C VAL A 11 -2.78 -9.26 2.73
N SER A 12 -2.29 -10.49 2.89
CA SER A 12 -3.03 -11.59 3.51
C SER A 12 -3.31 -11.40 5.01
N ARG A 13 -2.51 -10.61 5.73
CA ARG A 13 -2.55 -10.53 7.21
C ARG A 13 -2.91 -9.16 7.78
N LEU A 14 -2.70 -8.08 7.03
CA LEU A 14 -2.94 -6.73 7.55
C LEU A 14 -4.41 -6.54 7.98
N PRO A 15 -4.69 -5.94 9.15
CA PRO A 15 -6.05 -5.55 9.52
C PRO A 15 -6.66 -4.59 8.49
N LEU A 16 -7.98 -4.65 8.32
CA LEU A 16 -8.71 -3.76 7.42
C LEU A 16 -9.59 -2.77 8.21
N PRO A 17 -9.59 -1.47 7.86
CA PRO A 17 -8.67 -0.83 6.92
C PRO A 17 -7.23 -0.75 7.49
N GLY A 18 -6.23 -0.85 6.63
CA GLY A 18 -4.81 -0.83 7.01
C GLY A 18 -4.01 0.17 6.19
N HIS A 19 -3.09 0.91 6.82
CA HIS A 19 -2.21 1.85 6.11
C HIS A 19 -1.16 1.10 5.29
N VAL A 20 -1.01 1.51 4.04
CA VAL A 20 -0.05 0.94 3.09
C VAL A 20 0.59 2.04 2.24
N VAL A 21 1.60 1.66 1.49
CA VAL A 21 2.13 2.45 0.38
C VAL A 21 1.93 1.62 -0.89
N VAL A 22 1.40 2.25 -1.93
CA VAL A 22 1.05 1.61 -3.20
C VAL A 22 1.93 2.14 -4.32
N LEU A 23 2.38 1.26 -5.21
CA LEU A 23 3.08 1.66 -6.43
C LEU A 23 2.07 1.92 -7.55
N ALA A 24 1.81 3.18 -7.82
CA ALA A 24 0.89 3.66 -8.86
C ALA A 24 1.59 4.71 -9.73
N ASP A 25 1.42 4.63 -11.05
CA ASP A 25 2.10 5.49 -12.04
C ASP A 25 3.63 5.57 -11.87
N GLY A 26 4.26 4.50 -11.38
CA GLY A 26 5.70 4.46 -11.12
C GLY A 26 6.15 5.17 -9.85
N GLN A 27 5.21 5.67 -9.02
CA GLN A 27 5.48 6.34 -7.75
C GLN A 27 4.86 5.58 -6.58
N TRP A 28 5.55 5.61 -5.44
CA TRP A 28 5.04 5.09 -4.18
C TRP A 28 4.17 6.15 -3.51
N ARG A 29 2.90 5.82 -3.26
CA ARG A 29 1.90 6.73 -2.71
C ARG A 29 1.29 6.16 -1.44
N ARG A 30 1.03 7.00 -0.44
CA ARG A 30 0.34 6.56 0.78
C ARG A 30 -1.11 6.25 0.44
N GLY A 31 -1.62 5.17 1.03
CA GLY A 31 -3.00 4.76 0.84
C GLY A 31 -3.48 3.82 1.92
N TRP A 32 -4.65 3.27 1.67
CA TRP A 32 -5.35 2.35 2.56
C TRP A 32 -5.62 1.05 1.82
N LEU A 33 -5.26 -0.08 2.43
CA LEU A 33 -5.81 -1.37 2.07
C LEU A 33 -7.18 -1.49 2.73
N ILE A 34 -8.24 -1.51 1.93
CA ILE A 34 -9.63 -1.52 2.39
C ILE A 34 -10.34 -2.86 2.11
N GLY A 35 -9.74 -3.71 1.28
CA GLY A 35 -10.23 -5.04 0.96
C GLY A 35 -9.11 -5.93 0.44
N ARG A 36 -9.34 -7.25 0.39
CA ARG A 36 -8.41 -8.22 -0.17
C ARG A 36 -9.13 -9.45 -0.71
N GLU A 37 -8.57 -10.03 -1.74
CA GLU A 37 -9.02 -11.27 -2.36
C GLU A 37 -7.82 -12.16 -2.70
N HIS A 38 -8.03 -13.48 -2.65
CA HIS A 38 -7.01 -14.47 -3.00
C HIS A 38 -7.51 -15.27 -4.20
N GLU A 39 -6.79 -15.17 -5.31
CA GLU A 39 -7.07 -15.86 -6.57
C GLU A 39 -5.92 -16.82 -6.90
N GLU A 40 -6.05 -17.59 -7.99
CA GLU A 40 -5.02 -18.53 -8.44
C GLU A 40 -3.66 -17.87 -8.71
N THR A 41 -3.68 -16.57 -9.05
CA THR A 41 -2.49 -15.76 -9.34
C THR A 41 -1.87 -15.10 -8.09
N GLY A 42 -2.51 -15.22 -6.92
CA GLY A 42 -2.04 -14.68 -5.65
C GLY A 42 -3.01 -13.72 -4.99
N TRP A 43 -2.48 -12.87 -4.10
CA TRP A 43 -3.28 -11.88 -3.36
C TRP A 43 -3.40 -10.57 -4.12
N THR A 44 -4.62 -10.05 -4.19
CA THR A 44 -4.95 -8.72 -4.71
C THR A 44 -5.55 -7.89 -3.59
N GLY A 45 -5.07 -6.65 -3.44
CA GLY A 45 -5.61 -5.68 -2.50
C GLY A 45 -6.53 -4.69 -3.19
N LEU A 46 -7.68 -4.39 -2.57
CA LEU A 46 -8.47 -3.21 -2.90
C LEU A 46 -7.90 -2.04 -2.10
N VAL A 47 -7.35 -1.06 -2.80
CA VAL A 47 -6.66 0.09 -2.20
C VAL A 47 -7.35 1.39 -2.53
N GLN A 48 -7.22 2.35 -1.62
CA GLN A 48 -7.65 3.74 -1.81
C GLN A 48 -6.48 4.69 -1.56
N TYR A 49 -6.18 5.58 -2.49
CA TYR A 49 -5.05 6.50 -2.44
C TYR A 49 -5.32 7.77 -3.25
N GLU A 50 -4.50 8.81 -3.08
CA GLU A 50 -4.56 10.06 -3.86
C GLU A 50 -3.54 10.02 -5.00
N ASP A 51 -3.94 10.35 -6.23
CA ASP A 51 -3.02 10.46 -7.38
C ASP A 51 -2.29 11.81 -7.44
N ASP A 52 -1.44 12.03 -8.45
CA ASP A 52 -0.70 13.30 -8.60
C ASP A 52 -1.60 14.52 -8.90
N GLU A 53 -2.85 14.31 -9.30
CA GLU A 53 -3.84 15.37 -9.51
C GLU A 53 -4.60 15.70 -8.21
N GLY A 54 -4.30 15.01 -7.11
CA GLY A 54 -5.04 15.14 -5.85
C GLY A 54 -6.39 14.41 -5.87
N LEU A 55 -6.62 13.51 -6.83
CA LEU A 55 -7.88 12.80 -6.96
C LEU A 55 -7.81 11.45 -6.25
N GLU A 56 -8.88 11.14 -5.51
CA GLU A 56 -9.02 9.85 -4.86
C GLU A 56 -9.24 8.73 -5.90
N ARG A 57 -8.43 7.68 -5.78
CA ARG A 57 -8.52 6.46 -6.56
C ARG A 57 -8.86 5.30 -5.65
N THR A 58 -9.74 4.43 -6.15
CA THR A 58 -10.04 3.13 -5.54
C THR A 58 -9.80 2.05 -6.58
N GLU A 59 -8.80 1.21 -6.37
CA GLU A 59 -8.32 0.28 -7.39
C GLU A 59 -7.88 -1.07 -6.80
N ARG A 60 -7.84 -2.08 -7.66
CA ARG A 60 -7.26 -3.39 -7.34
C ARG A 60 -5.81 -3.43 -7.78
N LEU A 61 -4.91 -3.73 -6.84
CA LEU A 61 -3.49 -3.89 -7.12
C LEU A 61 -2.99 -5.27 -6.68
N PRO A 62 -2.09 -5.90 -7.46
CA PRO A 62 -1.41 -7.11 -7.02
C PRO A 62 -0.54 -6.81 -5.80
N ALA A 63 -0.34 -7.81 -4.93
CA ALA A 63 0.42 -7.63 -3.70
C ALA A 63 1.85 -7.11 -3.90
N ASP A 64 2.49 -7.39 -5.03
CA ASP A 64 3.84 -6.86 -5.38
C ASP A 64 3.86 -5.34 -5.60
N ARG A 65 2.71 -4.66 -5.60
CA ARG A 65 2.60 -3.20 -5.64
C ARG A 65 2.13 -2.60 -4.32
N ILE A 66 1.99 -3.41 -3.27
CA ILE A 66 1.48 -2.97 -1.96
C ILE A 66 2.53 -3.30 -0.90
N ALA A 67 3.02 -2.27 -0.22
CA ALA A 67 4.03 -2.38 0.82
C ALA A 67 3.57 -1.72 2.12
N LEU A 68 4.22 -2.08 3.23
CA LEU A 68 4.05 -1.34 4.48
C LEU A 68 4.80 -0.03 4.33
N ALA A 69 4.21 1.06 4.84
CA ALA A 69 5.02 2.25 5.07
C ALA A 69 6.15 1.86 6.01
N ALA A 70 7.41 2.06 5.60
CA ALA A 70 8.51 2.00 6.55
C ALA A 70 8.16 2.93 7.72
N PRO A 71 8.35 2.49 8.98
CA PRO A 71 8.16 3.39 10.10
C PRO A 71 9.02 4.63 9.84
N PRO A 72 8.50 5.85 10.07
CA PRO A 72 9.31 7.05 9.93
C PRO A 72 10.58 6.84 10.77
N ALA A 73 11.74 7.25 10.24
CA ALA A 73 12.99 7.20 10.98
C ALA A 73 12.78 7.83 12.37
N PRO A 74 13.34 7.27 13.45
CA PRO A 74 13.18 7.83 14.78
C PRO A 74 13.92 9.18 14.91
N ASN A 75 13.20 10.26 14.60
CA ASN A 75 13.39 11.72 14.78
C ASN A 75 12.94 12.38 13.48
N GLU A 76 11.98 13.29 13.44
CA GLU A 76 11.87 14.53 14.23
C GLU A 76 10.40 14.81 14.59
N GLN A 77 9.96 14.44 15.79
CA GLN A 77 8.83 15.18 16.40
C GLN A 77 9.40 16.53 16.85
N ALA A 78 9.24 17.53 16.00
CA ALA A 78 9.42 18.92 16.37
C ALA A 78 8.32 19.33 17.36
N SER A 79 8.68 19.51 18.63
CA SER A 79 8.42 20.68 19.49
C SER A 79 8.62 20.34 20.96
#